data_AF-A0A935I6T4-F1
#
_entry.id   AF-A0A935I6T4-F1
#
_cell.length_a   1.000
_cell.length_b   1.000
_cell.length_c   1.000
_cell.angle_alpha   90.00
_cell.angle_beta   90.00
_cell.angle_gamma   90.00
#
_symmetry.space_group_name_H-M   'P 1'
#
loop_
_entity.id
_entity.type
_entity.pdbx_description
1 polymer ?
#
loop_
_entity_poly.entity_id
_entity_poly.type
_entity_poly.pdbx_seq_one_letter_code
_entity_poly.pdbx_strand_id
1 'polypeptide(L)'
;MIVTHGLTPSIPTSSSDVTFPSISADITNGSGRGNIYITFCDARNGDPDIFLVRSTNRGANWSAESYCSVRLICRGEIILVSTS
;
A
#
# COMPACT_ATOMS: atom_id res chain seq x y z
N MET A 1 3.72 -3.78 -29.19
CA MET A 1 3.73 -4.15 -27.76
C MET A 1 2.56 -3.45 -27.10
N ILE A 2 1.53 -4.19 -26.72
CA ILE A 2 0.40 -3.62 -25.95
C ILE A 2 0.79 -3.79 -24.48
N VAL A 3 0.86 -2.69 -23.74
CA VAL A 3 1.02 -2.73 -22.29
C VAL A 3 -0.38 -2.89 -21.72
N THR A 4 -0.73 -4.10 -21.28
CA THR A 4 -2.00 -4.32 -20.58
C THR A 4 -1.88 -3.73 -19.17
N HIS A 5 -2.68 -2.71 -18.87
CA HIS A 5 -2.73 -2.11 -17.53
C HIS A 5 -3.65 -2.97 -16.64
N GLY A 6 -3.20 -3.29 -15.42
CA GLY A 6 -4.02 -4.00 -14.43
C GLY A 6 -5.14 -3.13 -13.85
N LEU A 7 -5.90 -3.66 -12.89
CA LEU A 7 -6.91 -2.89 -12.17
C LEU A 7 -6.25 -1.83 -11.27
N THR A 8 -6.95 -0.73 -11.04
CA THR A 8 -6.55 0.27 -10.05
C THR A 8 -6.89 -0.23 -8.63
N PRO A 9 -6.00 -0.05 -7.63
CA PRO A 9 -6.33 -0.36 -6.24
C PRO A 9 -7.48 0.54 -5.75
N SER A 10 -8.37 0.01 -4.92
CA SER A 10 -9.33 0.81 -4.18
C SER A 10 -8.57 1.58 -3.09
N ILE A 11 -8.41 2.88 -3.31
CA ILE A 11 -7.85 3.85 -2.36
C ILE A 11 -8.79 5.06 -2.40
N PRO A 12 -9.25 5.60 -1.26
CA PRO A 12 -10.21 6.70 -1.25
C PRO A 12 -9.54 8.03 -1.55
N THR A 13 -9.16 8.21 -2.82
CA THR A 13 -8.50 9.42 -3.35
C THR A 13 -9.35 10.70 -3.26
N SER A 14 -10.65 10.57 -2.94
CA SER A 14 -11.55 11.68 -2.67
C SER A 14 -11.50 12.20 -1.23
N SER A 15 -10.78 11.53 -0.33
CA SER A 15 -10.58 11.98 1.05
C SER A 15 -9.34 12.87 1.14
N SER A 16 -9.48 14.07 1.72
CA SER A 16 -8.34 14.97 2.00
C SER A 16 -7.35 14.39 3.01
N ASP A 17 -7.74 13.32 3.69
CA ASP A 17 -6.99 12.76 4.80
C ASP A 17 -6.03 11.64 4.34
N VAL A 18 -6.08 11.28 3.05
CA VAL A 18 -5.14 10.33 2.45
C VAL A 18 -3.81 11.02 2.17
N THR A 19 -2.77 10.61 2.89
CA THR A 19 -1.44 11.25 2.83
C THR A 19 -0.32 10.21 2.81
N PHE A 20 0.89 10.65 2.44
CA PHE A 20 2.13 9.87 2.49
C PHE A 20 2.07 8.50 1.77
N PRO A 21 1.67 8.43 0.48
CA PRO A 21 1.68 7.16 -0.23
C PRO A 21 3.11 6.63 -0.39
N SER A 22 3.30 5.33 -0.16
CA SER A 22 4.55 4.60 -0.34
C SER A 22 4.28 3.27 -1.04
N ILE A 23 5.13 2.88 -1.99
CA ILE A 23 5.03 1.64 -2.76
C ILE A 23 6.35 0.88 -2.70
N SER A 24 6.27 -0.43 -2.48
CA SER A 24 7.41 -1.33 -2.52
C SER A 24 7.04 -2.65 -3.18
N ALA A 25 8.02 -3.32 -3.79
CA ALA A 25 7.86 -4.63 -4.39
C ALA A 25 8.77 -5.64 -3.68
N ASP A 26 8.23 -6.82 -3.41
CA ASP A 26 8.98 -7.93 -2.83
C ASP A 26 9.97 -8.48 -3.87
N ILE A 27 11.26 -8.25 -3.64
CA ILE A 27 12.35 -8.75 -4.49
C ILE A 27 13.02 -9.99 -3.92
N THR A 28 12.53 -10.50 -2.80
CA THR A 28 13.12 -11.64 -2.09
C THR A 28 12.95 -12.93 -2.90
N ASN A 29 13.66 -14.00 -2.53
CA ASN A 29 13.42 -15.33 -3.09
C ASN A 29 12.32 -16.11 -2.35
N GLY A 30 11.52 -15.43 -1.52
CA GLY A 30 10.43 -16.03 -0.75
C GLY A 30 9.16 -16.25 -1.59
N SER A 31 8.14 -16.84 -0.95
CA SER A 31 6.82 -17.06 -1.57
C SER A 31 6.09 -15.76 -1.94
N GLY A 32 6.51 -14.63 -1.37
CA GLY A 32 5.99 -13.30 -1.66
C GLY A 32 6.62 -12.61 -2.86
N ARG A 33 7.62 -13.20 -3.53
CA ARG A 33 8.36 -12.56 -4.62
C ARG A 33 7.45 -12.01 -5.72
N GLY A 34 7.60 -10.73 -6.01
CA GLY A 34 6.80 -10.02 -7.02
C GLY A 34 5.45 -9.51 -6.51
N ASN A 35 5.16 -9.67 -5.22
CA ASN A 35 4.08 -8.95 -4.57
C ASN A 35 4.40 -7.45 -4.56
N ILE A 36 3.35 -6.64 -4.71
CA ILE A 36 3.43 -5.18 -4.65
C ILE A 36 2.63 -4.74 -3.43
N TYR A 37 3.19 -3.84 -2.64
CA TYR A 37 2.58 -3.29 -1.45
C TYR A 37 2.47 -1.78 -1.60
N ILE A 38 1.27 -1.25 -1.39
CA ILE A 38 1.00 0.18 -1.32
C ILE A 38 0.52 0.50 0.09
N THR A 39 1.16 1.47 0.72
CA THR A 39 0.77 1.98 2.02
C THR A 39 0.46 3.46 1.94
N PHE A 40 -0.50 3.90 2.75
CA PHE A 40 -0.88 5.30 2.86
C PHE A 40 -1.45 5.55 4.25
N CYS A 41 -1.38 6.81 4.68
CA CYS A 41 -2.05 7.26 5.88
C CYS A 41 -3.46 7.71 5.53
N ASP A 42 -4.43 7.45 6.40
CA ASP A 42 -5.79 7.97 6.26
C ASP A 42 -6.39 8.22 7.65
N ALA A 43 -6.91 9.43 7.88
CA ALA A 43 -7.49 9.85 9.15
C ALA A 43 -9.03 9.74 9.19
N ARG A 44 -9.65 8.98 8.28
CA ARG A 44 -11.11 8.77 8.24
C ARG A 44 -11.74 8.27 9.56
N ASN A 45 -10.93 7.73 10.47
CA ASN A 45 -11.35 7.24 11.79
C ASN A 45 -11.11 8.23 12.94
N GLY A 46 -10.70 9.47 12.65
CA GLY A 46 -10.42 10.50 13.65
C GLY A 46 -8.94 10.62 14.04
N ASP A 47 -8.15 9.56 13.85
CA ASP A 47 -6.69 9.56 13.98
C ASP A 47 -6.06 9.02 12.69
N PRO A 48 -4.87 9.51 12.28
CA PRO A 48 -4.19 9.03 11.08
C PRO A 48 -3.63 7.62 11.30
N ASP A 49 -4.30 6.65 10.69
CA ASP A 49 -3.90 5.25 10.65
C ASP A 49 -3.17 4.91 9.35
N ILE A 50 -2.29 3.90 9.39
CA ILE A 50 -1.65 3.38 8.18
C ILE A 50 -2.51 2.25 7.61
N PHE A 51 -2.86 2.41 6.34
CA PHE A 51 -3.54 1.40 5.53
C PHE A 51 -2.56 0.75 4.56
N LEU A 52 -2.81 -0.53 4.26
CA LEU A 52 -2.06 -1.33 3.32
C LEU A 52 -3.02 -1.93 2.28
N VAL A 53 -2.60 -1.88 1.03
CA VAL A 53 -3.20 -2.61 -0.09
C VAL A 53 -2.08 -3.39 -0.77
N ARG A 54 -2.31 -4.66 -1.13
CA ARG A 54 -1.30 -5.49 -1.78
C ARG A 54 -1.82 -6.15 -3.05
N SER A 55 -0.93 -6.35 -4.01
CA SER A 55 -1.15 -7.22 -5.16
C SER A 55 -0.22 -8.42 -5.08
N THR A 56 -0.77 -9.61 -5.29
CA THR A 56 0.00 -10.87 -5.37
C THR A 56 0.17 -11.37 -6.79
N ASN A 57 -0.27 -10.58 -7.77
CA ASN A 57 -0.29 -10.92 -9.19
C ASN A 57 0.25 -9.78 -10.05
N ARG A 58 1.35 -9.15 -9.60
CA ARG A 58 2.11 -8.13 -10.33
C ARG A 58 1.26 -6.92 -10.76
N GLY A 59 0.32 -6.51 -9.91
CA GLY A 59 -0.54 -5.34 -10.15
C GLY A 59 -1.78 -5.62 -10.99
N ALA A 60 -2.09 -6.89 -11.30
CA ALA A 60 -3.30 -7.21 -12.04
C ALA A 60 -4.57 -7.02 -11.19
N ASN A 61 -4.55 -7.47 -9.93
CA ASN A 61 -5.60 -7.29 -8.92
C ASN A 61 -4.99 -6.87 -7.58
N TRP A 62 -5.82 -6.26 -6.73
CA TRP A 62 -5.43 -5.74 -5.41
C TRP A 62 -6.33 -6.30 -4.30
N SER A 63 -5.78 -6.41 -3.09
CA SER A 63 -6.56 -6.74 -1.90
C SER A 63 -7.46 -5.58 -1.47
N ALA A 64 -8.42 -5.86 -0.59
CA ALA A 64 -9.06 -4.80 0.18
C ALA A 64 -8.03 -4.10 1.08
N GLU A 65 -8.33 -2.86 1.44
CA GLU A 65 -7.58 -2.07 2.40
C GLU A 65 -7.56 -2.77 3.76
N SER A 66 -6.41 -2.79 4.42
CA SER A 66 -6.25 -3.39 5.74
C SER A 66 -5.40 -2.49 6.63
N TYR A 67 -5.76 -2.40 7.92
CA TYR A 67 -4.95 -1.68 8.91
C TYR A 67 -3.57 -2.34 9.03
N CYS A 68 -2.52 -1.51 8.92
CA CYS A 68 -1.16 -1.93 9.22
C CYS A 68 -0.89 -1.69 10.70
N SER A 69 -0.86 -2.75 11.50
CA SER A 69 -0.65 -2.67 12.97
C SER A 69 0.80 -2.34 13.37
N VAL A 70 1.69 -2.01 12.42
CA VAL A 70 3.04 -1.57 12.78
C VAL A 70 2.92 -0.18 13.40
N ARG A 71 3.46 -0.01 14.60
CA ARG A 71 3.53 1.25 15.37
C ARG A 71 4.43 2.28 14.68
N LEU A 72 4.13 2.57 13.43
CA LEU A 72 4.68 3.65 12.62
C LEU A 72 3.64 4.77 12.72
N ILE A 73 4.06 5.93 13.19
CA ILE A 73 3.16 7.08 13.30
C ILE A 73 3.21 7.81 11.96
N CYS A 74 2.06 8.20 11.41
CA CYS A 74 1.92 9.08 10.25
C CYS A 74 2.46 10.51 10.53
N ARG A 75 3.75 10.65 10.84
CA ARG A 75 4.40 11.88 11.33
C ARG A 75 5.41 12.52 10.38
N GLY A 76 5.24 12.30 9.08
CA GLY A 76 6.00 13.03 8.05
C GLY A 76 7.36 12.44 7.69
N GLU A 77 7.70 11.26 8.21
CA GLU A 77 8.91 10.54 7.87
C GLU A 77 8.50 9.16 7.32
N ILE A 78 8.43 9.06 5.99
CA ILE A 78 8.45 7.85 5.16
C ILE A 78 7.88 6.57 5.78
N ILE A 79 6.81 6.03 5.18
CA ILE A 79 6.37 4.66 5.46
C ILE A 79 7.39 3.67 4.86
N LEU A 80 8.39 3.27 5.66
CA LEU A 80 9.35 2.22 5.29
C LEU A 80 8.66 0.87 5.44
N VAL A 81 8.15 0.33 4.32
CA VAL A 81 7.82 -1.10 4.23
C VAL A 81 9.13 -1.83 3.93
N SER A 82 9.87 -2.19 4.98
CA SER A 82 11.03 -3.07 4.85
C SER A 82 10.57 -4.48 4.52
N THR A 83 10.66 -4.88 3.25
CA THR A 83 10.60 -6.30 2.87
C THR A 83 11.98 -6.90 3.14
N SER A 84 12.09 -7.79 4.13
CA SER A 84 13.32 -8.56 4.43
C SER A 84 13.59 -9.62 3.38
#